data_AF-A0AAP2S603-F1
#
_entry.id   AF-A0AAP2S603-F1
#
_cell.length_a   1.000
_cell.length_b   1.000
_cell.length_c   1.000
_cell.angle_alpha   90.00
_cell.angle_beta   90.00
_cell.angle_gamma   90.00
#
_symmetry.space_group_name_H-M   'P 1'
#
loop_
_entity.id
_entity.type
_entity.pdbx_description
1 polymer ?
#
loop_
_entity_poly.entity_id
_entity_poly.type
_entity_poly.pdbx_seq_one_letter_code
_entity_poly.pdbx_strand_id
1 'polypeptide(L)'
;MLSWDEVDNEDTGEAVVRGANAGHASEANMDRLDGAGAAAALEARNVTASDSAAIIRAKAALDKLDVAEGLAELEGSAARVAVDEKRMINCRADLNQLVPFKYDWAWQKYLDGCANHWM
;
A
#
# COMPACT_ATOMS: atom_id res chain seq x y z
N MET A 1 11.71 -40.67 3.96
CA MET A 1 10.35 -40.10 3.84
C MET A 1 10.02 -39.55 5.21
N LEU A 2 10.05 -38.24 5.36
CA LEU A 2 9.72 -37.60 6.64
C LEU A 2 8.21 -37.31 6.61
N SER A 3 7.46 -38.10 7.36
CA SER A 3 6.01 -37.92 7.58
C SER A 3 5.79 -36.80 8.58
N TRP A 4 4.86 -35.91 8.25
CA TRP A 4 4.52 -34.70 9.00
C TRP A 4 3.85 -34.94 10.36
N ASP A 5 3.68 -36.19 10.79
CA ASP A 5 3.00 -36.55 12.05
C ASP A 5 3.88 -36.35 13.31
N GLU A 6 5.17 -36.00 13.18
CA GLU A 6 6.07 -35.72 14.31
C GLU A 6 6.02 -34.26 14.81
N VAL A 7 5.31 -33.36 14.13
CA VAL A 7 5.25 -31.92 14.46
C VAL A 7 4.11 -31.57 15.42
N ASP A 8 3.32 -32.53 15.87
CA ASP A 8 2.23 -32.27 16.84
C ASP A 8 2.63 -32.50 18.31
N ASN A 9 3.89 -32.88 18.61
CA ASN A 9 4.36 -33.03 19.99
C ASN A 9 5.34 -31.93 20.42
N GLU A 10 4.82 -31.08 21.33
CA GLU A 10 5.50 -30.32 22.38
C GLU A 10 6.53 -29.26 21.96
N ASP A 11 6.11 -27.99 21.96
CA ASP A 11 6.69 -27.03 22.91
C ASP A 11 5.75 -25.83 23.13
N THR A 12 5.27 -25.67 24.36
CA THR A 12 4.52 -24.49 24.81
C THR A 12 5.48 -23.33 25.00
N GLY A 13 5.78 -22.62 23.91
CA GLY A 13 6.48 -21.33 23.94
C GLY A 13 5.60 -20.28 23.29
N GLU A 14 5.16 -19.28 24.05
CA GLU A 14 4.42 -18.13 23.54
C GLU A 14 5.14 -17.51 22.34
N ALA A 15 4.64 -17.79 21.14
CA ALA A 15 5.19 -17.24 19.91
C ALA A 15 4.80 -15.75 19.84
N VAL A 16 5.70 -14.89 20.30
CA VAL A 16 5.68 -13.47 19.95
C VAL A 16 5.76 -13.38 18.43
N VAL A 17 4.63 -13.08 17.80
CA VAL A 17 4.52 -12.87 16.35
C VAL A 17 5.35 -11.65 15.99
N ARG A 18 6.63 -11.86 15.67
CA ARG A 18 7.44 -10.86 15.00
C ARG A 18 7.12 -10.96 13.51
N GLY A 19 5.99 -10.40 13.13
CA GLY A 19 5.70 -10.09 11.74
C GLY A 19 6.88 -9.31 11.19
N ALA A 20 7.48 -9.80 10.11
CA ALA A 20 8.44 -9.04 9.33
C ALA A 20 7.68 -7.87 8.70
N ASN A 21 7.56 -6.79 9.46
CA ASN A 21 7.00 -5.53 9.01
C ASN A 21 7.79 -5.10 7.78
N ALA A 22 7.11 -4.96 6.63
CA ALA A 22 7.54 -4.02 5.62
C ALA A 22 7.91 -2.74 6.36
N GLY A 23 9.17 -2.30 6.26
CA GLY A 23 9.75 -1.30 7.16
C GLY A 23 8.79 -0.12 7.34
N HIS A 24 8.13 -0.05 8.50
CA HIS A 24 7.23 1.04 8.81
C HIS A 24 8.10 2.30 8.81
N ALA A 25 7.88 3.19 7.84
CA ALA A 25 8.35 4.56 7.99
C ALA A 25 7.79 5.04 9.33
N SER A 26 8.66 5.49 10.24
CA SER A 26 8.19 6.06 11.50
C SER A 26 7.30 7.26 11.19
N GLU A 27 6.30 7.52 12.04
CA GLU A 27 5.41 8.69 11.90
C GLU A 27 6.23 9.99 11.70
N ALA A 28 7.31 10.14 12.48
CA ALA A 28 8.24 11.27 12.36
C ALA A 28 9.02 11.35 11.04
N ASN A 29 9.15 10.27 10.28
CA ASN A 29 9.73 10.30 8.93
C ASN A 29 8.68 10.67 7.89
N MET A 30 7.45 10.17 8.05
CA MET A 30 6.34 10.51 7.17
C MET A 30 6.00 12.00 7.24
N ASP A 31 5.83 12.54 8.46
CA ASP A 31 5.54 13.97 8.69
C ASP A 31 6.58 14.90 8.03
N ARG A 32 7.85 14.47 8.06
CA ARG A 32 8.95 15.25 7.44
C ARG A 32 8.86 15.22 5.92
N LEU A 33 8.54 14.07 5.33
CA LEU A 33 8.35 13.91 3.88
C LEU A 33 7.12 14.69 3.40
N ASP A 34 6.02 14.63 4.16
CA ASP A 34 4.79 15.36 3.86
C ASP A 34 5.03 16.86 3.93
N GLY A 35 5.72 17.34 4.96
CA GLY A 35 6.12 18.74 5.08
C GLY A 35 7.04 19.21 3.94
N ALA A 36 8.02 18.39 3.56
CA ALA A 36 8.90 18.69 2.42
C ALA A 36 8.14 18.73 1.09
N GLY A 37 7.22 17.79 0.88
CA GLY A 37 6.36 17.73 -0.30
C GLY A 37 5.42 18.94 -0.39
N ALA A 38 4.80 19.34 0.73
CA ALA A 38 3.96 20.52 0.80
C ALA A 38 4.73 21.81 0.45
N ALA A 39 5.95 21.96 0.99
CA ALA A 39 6.82 23.10 0.68
C ALA A 39 7.20 23.14 -0.82
N ALA A 40 7.58 22.01 -1.40
CA ALA A 40 7.91 21.91 -2.82
C ALA A 40 6.70 22.23 -3.72
N ALA A 41 5.49 21.80 -3.33
CA ALA A 41 4.27 22.08 -4.06
C ALA A 41 3.89 23.58 -4.04
N LEU A 42 4.19 24.28 -2.95
CA LEU A 42 4.03 25.74 -2.83
C LEU A 42 5.04 26.50 -3.70
N GLU A 43 6.28 26.03 -3.75
CA GLU A 43 7.31 26.62 -4.60
C GLU A 43 6.98 26.45 -6.09
N ALA A 44 6.53 25.25 -6.49
CA ALA A 44 6.20 24.93 -7.89
C ALA A 44 5.03 25.78 -8.44
N ARG A 45 4.05 26.14 -7.61
CA ARG A 45 2.90 26.96 -8.02
C ARG A 45 3.18 28.47 -7.99
N ASN A 46 4.26 28.92 -7.35
CA ASN A 46 4.55 30.35 -7.22
C ASN A 46 4.88 30.97 -8.58
N VAL A 47 4.15 32.03 -8.96
CA VAL A 47 4.37 32.74 -10.24
C VAL A 47 5.56 33.68 -10.09
N THR A 48 6.53 33.57 -11.00
CA THR A 48 7.75 34.40 -11.00
C THR A 48 7.79 35.33 -12.20
N ALA A 49 8.59 36.39 -12.10
CA ALA A 49 8.73 37.38 -13.18
C ALA A 49 9.34 36.81 -14.47
N SER A 50 9.99 35.64 -14.39
CA SER A 50 10.59 34.95 -15.55
C SER A 50 9.63 33.98 -16.23
N ASP A 51 8.40 33.80 -15.71
CA ASP A 51 7.48 32.80 -16.22
C ASP A 51 6.87 33.23 -17.57
N SER A 52 6.85 32.32 -18.53
CA SER A 52 6.14 32.53 -19.79
C SER A 52 4.62 32.45 -19.59
N ALA A 53 3.85 33.02 -20.52
CA ALA A 53 2.39 32.95 -20.49
C ALA A 53 1.84 31.50 -20.50
N ALA A 54 2.60 30.52 -21.00
CA ALA A 54 2.24 29.11 -20.90
C ALA A 54 2.42 28.57 -19.47
N ILE A 55 3.54 28.90 -18.81
CA ILE A 55 3.84 28.51 -17.43
C ILE A 55 2.82 29.12 -16.46
N ILE A 56 2.47 30.39 -16.63
CA ILE A 56 1.47 31.07 -15.79
C ILE A 56 0.11 30.34 -15.86
N ARG A 57 -0.31 29.93 -17.06
CA ARG A 57 -1.56 29.17 -17.24
C ARG A 57 -1.49 27.79 -16.60
N ALA A 58 -0.35 27.10 -16.69
CA ALA A 58 -0.17 25.80 -16.06
C ALA A 58 -0.21 25.89 -14.51
N LYS A 59 0.47 26.88 -13.92
CA LYS A 59 0.43 27.15 -12.47
C LYS A 59 -1.00 27.47 -12.00
N ALA A 60 -1.73 28.32 -12.74
CA ALA A 60 -3.13 28.61 -12.44
C ALA A 60 -4.08 27.41 -12.62
N ALA A 61 -3.71 26.42 -13.45
CA ALA A 61 -4.46 25.17 -13.57
C ALA A 61 -4.17 24.23 -12.39
N LEU A 62 -2.92 24.16 -11.92
CA LEU A 62 -2.54 23.40 -10.73
C LEU A 62 -3.26 23.91 -9.48
N ASP A 63 -3.45 25.23 -9.33
CA ASP A 63 -4.22 25.80 -8.21
C ASP A 63 -5.70 25.41 -8.19
N LYS A 64 -6.24 24.98 -9.34
CA LYS A 64 -7.64 24.54 -9.48
C LYS A 64 -7.78 23.03 -9.46
N LEU A 65 -6.68 22.29 -9.39
CA LEU A 65 -6.71 20.84 -9.36
C LEU A 65 -7.28 20.37 -8.03
N ASP A 66 -8.33 19.56 -8.08
CA ASP A 66 -8.85 18.90 -6.88
C ASP A 66 -7.95 17.71 -6.53
N VAL A 67 -7.29 17.81 -5.39
CA VAL A 67 -6.41 16.77 -4.85
C VAL A 67 -7.10 15.92 -3.78
N ALA A 68 -8.33 16.25 -3.40
CA ALA A 68 -9.04 15.57 -2.32
C ALA A 68 -9.25 14.08 -2.62
N GLU A 69 -9.58 13.73 -3.87
CA GLU A 69 -9.75 12.34 -4.28
C GLU A 69 -8.46 11.52 -4.14
N GLY A 70 -7.31 12.08 -4.56
CA GLY A 70 -6.01 11.42 -4.43
C GLY A 70 -5.55 11.27 -2.98
N LEU A 71 -5.81 12.26 -2.14
CA LEU A 71 -5.53 12.18 -0.70
C LEU A 71 -6.39 11.11 -0.02
N ALA A 72 -7.67 11.02 -0.36
CA ALA A 72 -8.57 10.00 0.19
C ALA A 72 -8.14 8.57 -0.19
N GLU A 73 -7.61 8.37 -1.40
CA GLU A 73 -7.06 7.08 -1.82
C GLU A 73 -5.76 6.73 -1.07
N LEU A 74 -4.89 7.71 -0.85
CA LEU A 74 -3.65 7.53 -0.11
C LEU A 74 -3.93 7.14 1.36
N GLU A 75 -4.88 7.79 2.01
CA GLU A 75 -5.27 7.51 3.41
C GLU A 75 -5.83 6.10 3.58
N GLY A 76 -6.64 5.62 2.61
CA GLY A 76 -7.17 4.26 2.61
C GLY A 76 -6.12 3.17 2.37
N SER A 77 -4.94 3.52 1.85
CA SER A 77 -3.88 2.57 1.51
C SER A 77 -3.12 2.03 2.73
N ALA A 78 -3.04 2.81 3.82
CA ALA A 78 -2.32 2.41 5.03
C ALA A 78 -3.21 1.69 6.07
N ALA A 79 -4.53 1.71 5.88
CA ALA A 79 -5.47 1.07 6.79
C ALA A 79 -5.49 -0.46 6.59
N ARG A 80 -5.95 -1.19 7.63
CA ARG A 80 -6.22 -2.63 7.48
C ARG A 80 -7.37 -2.83 6.50
N VAL A 81 -7.12 -3.65 5.49
CA VAL A 81 -8.12 -4.00 4.48
C VAL A 81 -9.22 -4.91 5.04
N ALA A 82 -10.49 -4.59 4.76
CA ALA A 82 -11.61 -5.45 5.09
C ALA A 82 -11.93 -6.47 3.98
N VAL A 83 -12.49 -7.63 4.33
CA VAL A 83 -12.78 -8.72 3.38
C VAL A 83 -13.82 -8.29 2.34
N ASP A 84 -14.82 -7.52 2.73
CA ASP A 84 -15.92 -7.07 1.88
C ASP A 84 -15.47 -6.08 0.79
N GLU A 85 -14.43 -5.28 1.05
CA GLU A 85 -13.84 -4.31 0.11
C GLU A 85 -13.14 -4.97 -1.09
N LYS A 86 -12.60 -6.18 -0.91
CA LYS A 86 -11.89 -6.90 -1.98
C LYS A 86 -12.84 -7.32 -3.11
N ARG A 87 -12.48 -7.07 -4.36
CA ARG A 87 -13.26 -7.48 -5.55
C ARG A 87 -12.33 -8.01 -6.64
N MET A 88 -12.82 -8.95 -7.45
CA MET A 88 -12.03 -9.53 -8.56
C MET A 88 -11.59 -8.48 -9.60
N ILE A 89 -12.41 -7.46 -9.83
CA ILE A 89 -12.14 -6.36 -10.75
C ILE A 89 -12.54 -5.03 -10.12
N ASN A 90 -11.84 -3.96 -10.47
CA ASN A 90 -12.12 -2.57 -10.05
C ASN A 90 -12.29 -2.41 -8.52
N CYS A 91 -11.49 -3.13 -7.70
CA CYS A 91 -11.46 -2.91 -6.26
C CYS A 91 -10.61 -1.68 -5.90
N ARG A 92 -10.90 -1.06 -4.76
CA ARG A 92 -10.11 0.06 -4.20
C ARG A 92 -9.31 -0.34 -2.95
N ALA A 93 -9.39 -1.61 -2.54
CA ALA A 93 -8.64 -2.14 -1.41
C ALA A 93 -7.14 -2.21 -1.75
N ASP A 94 -6.27 -2.04 -0.74
CA ASP A 94 -4.82 -2.14 -0.92
C ASP A 94 -4.39 -3.55 -1.37
N LEU A 95 -3.74 -3.63 -2.53
CA LEU A 95 -3.27 -4.87 -3.15
C LEU A 95 -1.97 -5.39 -2.54
N ASN A 96 -1.22 -4.56 -1.82
CA ASN A 96 0.01 -4.97 -1.16
C ASN A 96 -0.25 -5.74 0.14
N GLN A 97 -1.49 -5.76 0.63
CA GLN A 97 -1.93 -6.51 1.79
C GLN A 97 -2.61 -7.83 1.40
N LEU A 98 -1.85 -8.93 1.49
CA LEU A 98 -2.34 -10.26 1.13
C LEU A 98 -3.56 -10.69 1.96
N VAL A 99 -3.53 -10.42 3.26
CA VAL A 99 -4.60 -10.78 4.21
C VAL A 99 -5.55 -9.60 4.46
N PRO A 100 -6.83 -9.84 4.79
CA PRO A 100 -7.50 -11.14 4.88
C PRO A 100 -7.89 -11.71 3.50
N PHE A 101 -7.97 -13.04 3.38
CA PHE A 101 -8.39 -13.70 2.13
C PHE A 101 -9.90 -13.59 1.94
N LYS A 102 -10.33 -13.30 0.69
CA LYS A 102 -11.75 -13.34 0.28
C LYS A 102 -12.06 -14.53 -0.64
N TYR A 103 -11.08 -14.92 -1.47
CA TYR A 103 -11.25 -15.88 -2.54
C TYR A 103 -10.39 -17.12 -2.26
N ASP A 104 -10.85 -17.98 -1.36
CA ASP A 104 -10.10 -19.16 -0.93
C ASP A 104 -9.75 -20.09 -2.09
N TRP A 105 -10.63 -20.18 -3.11
CA TRP A 105 -10.37 -20.96 -4.32
C TRP A 105 -9.11 -20.49 -5.05
N ALA A 106 -8.82 -19.18 -5.07
CA ALA A 106 -7.66 -18.63 -5.76
C ALA A 106 -6.39 -18.97 -4.98
N TRP A 107 -6.45 -18.88 -3.65
CA TRP A 107 -5.34 -19.27 -2.78
C TRP A 107 -5.04 -20.77 -2.89
N GLN A 108 -6.07 -21.62 -2.91
CA GLN A 108 -5.87 -23.06 -3.12
C GLN A 108 -5.20 -23.33 -4.47
N LYS A 109 -5.59 -22.63 -5.55
CA LYS A 109 -4.92 -22.77 -6.86
C LYS A 109 -3.46 -22.34 -6.85
N TYR A 110 -3.13 -21.30 -6.10
CA TYR A 110 -1.74 -20.91 -5.90
C TYR A 110 -0.96 -22.03 -5.20
N LEU A 111 -1.48 -22.60 -4.11
CA LEU A 111 -0.85 -23.71 -3.40
C LEU A 111 -0.70 -24.96 -4.28
N ASP A 112 -1.76 -25.33 -5.01
CA ASP A 112 -1.75 -26.44 -5.98
C ASP A 112 -0.64 -26.21 -7.03
N GLY A 113 -0.50 -24.97 -7.52
CA GLY A 113 0.54 -24.60 -8.48
C GLY A 113 1.96 -24.71 -7.90
N CYS A 114 2.17 -24.23 -6.66
CA CYS A 114 3.45 -24.34 -5.96
C CYS A 114 3.87 -25.80 -5.74
N ALA A 115 2.92 -26.69 -5.42
CA ALA A 115 3.18 -28.11 -5.22
C ALA A 115 3.51 -28.86 -6.51
N ASN A 116 3.08 -28.34 -7.67
CA ASN A 116 3.31 -28.92 -8.99
C ASN A 116 4.49 -28.24 -9.72
N HIS A 117 5.57 -27.92 -9.00
CA HIS A 117 6.76 -27.36 -9.64
C HIS A 117 7.41 -28.40 -10.59
N TRP A 118 7.85 -27.97 -11.76
CA TRP A 118 8.50 -28.82 -12.76
C TRP A 118 9.82 -28.19 -13.24
N MET A 119 10.70 -29.02 -13.81
CA MET A 119 12.01 -28.65 -14.37
C MET A 119 12.01 -28.88 -15.89
#